data_AF-A0ABD1X5Z6-F1
#
_entry.id   AF-A0ABD1X5Z6-F1
#
_cell.length_a   1.000
_cell.length_b   1.000
_cell.length_c   1.000
_cell.angle_alpha   90.00
_cell.angle_beta   90.00
_cell.angle_gamma   90.00
#
_symmetry.space_group_name_H-M   'P 1'
#
loop_
_entity.id
_entity.type
_entity.pdbx_description
1 polymer ?
#
loop_
_entity_poly.entity_id
_entity_poly.type
_entity_poly.pdbx_seq_one_letter_code
_entity_poly.pdbx_strand_id
1 'polypeptide(L)'
;MSVTYNSNKHVYNGHELFPSIVTFKPRVEVHGGDMRSFFTLIMTDPDVPGPSDPYLREHVHWIVTDIPGTTDSSFGREVVSYEMPKPNIGIHRFVFLLFKQIKRQTVEAPLSRDKFITRKFAEENELGLPVAAVFFNCQRETAARRR
;
A
#
# COMPACT_ATOMS: atom_id res chain seq x y z
N MET A 1 9.37 -7.09 -4.65
CA MET A 1 9.17 -5.78 -3.98
C MET A 1 9.63 -5.92 -2.54
N SER A 2 10.33 -4.93 -2.01
CA SER A 2 10.67 -4.85 -0.59
C SER A 2 10.15 -3.54 -0.01
N VAL A 3 9.51 -3.59 1.16
CA VAL A 3 8.95 -2.43 1.84
C VAL A 3 9.65 -2.28 3.18
N THR A 4 10.19 -1.09 3.45
CA THR A 4 10.97 -0.82 4.66
C THR A 4 10.55 0.51 5.29
N TYR A 5 10.09 0.45 6.54
CA TYR A 5 9.83 1.61 7.40
C TYR A 5 11.07 1.97 8.22
N ASN A 6 11.25 3.26 8.53
CA ASN A 6 12.33 3.78 9.40
C ASN A 6 13.73 3.20 9.09
N SER A 7 14.02 2.97 7.81
CA SER A 7 15.26 2.40 7.27
C SER A 7 15.61 0.95 7.64
N ASN A 8 15.00 0.35 8.66
CA ASN A 8 15.36 -1.01 9.12
C ASN A 8 14.17 -1.92 9.47
N LYS A 9 12.93 -1.43 9.38
CA LYS A 9 11.73 -2.23 9.68
C LYS A 9 11.13 -2.77 8.39
N HIS A 10 11.57 -3.95 8.00
CA HIS A 10 11.03 -4.65 6.84
C HIS A 10 9.60 -5.14 7.10
N VAL A 11 8.76 -5.00 6.09
CA VAL A 11 7.41 -5.56 6.06
C VAL A 11 7.48 -7.01 5.61
N TYR A 12 6.91 -7.91 6.40
CA TYR A 12 6.74 -9.31 6.07
C TYR A 12 5.29 -9.71 6.30
N ASN A 13 4.78 -10.65 5.50
CA ASN A 13 3.39 -11.09 5.54
C ASN A 13 2.97 -11.51 6.95
N GLY A 14 1.93 -10.85 7.46
CA GLY A 14 1.34 -11.14 8.77
C GLY A 14 2.11 -10.59 9.97
N HIS A 15 3.27 -9.96 9.78
CA HIS A 15 3.99 -9.31 10.87
C HIS A 15 3.22 -8.10 11.38
N GLU A 16 3.31 -7.85 12.68
CA GLU A 16 2.72 -6.67 13.30
C GLU A 16 3.69 -5.49 13.26
N LEU A 17 3.19 -4.31 12.88
CA LEU A 17 3.88 -3.04 13.00
C LEU A 17 3.03 -2.07 13.83
N PHE A 18 3.68 -1.36 14.75
CA PHE A 18 3.01 -0.35 15.56
C PHE A 18 2.67 0.89 14.73
N PRO A 19 1.56 1.60 15.03
CA PRO A 19 1.22 2.88 14.40
C PRO A 19 2.36 3.91 14.39
N SER A 20 3.16 3.93 15.46
CA SER A 20 4.35 4.78 15.61
C SER A 20 5.45 4.50 14.59
N ILE A 21 5.57 3.26 14.09
CA ILE A 21 6.55 2.88 13.06
C ILE A 21 6.07 3.30 11.66
N VAL A 22 4.77 3.29 11.44
CA VAL A 22 4.15 3.50 10.11
C VAL A 22 3.60 4.93 9.93
N THR A 23 4.09 5.88 10.71
CA THR A 23 3.66 7.29 10.62
C THR A 23 4.14 7.95 9.31
N PHE A 24 5.35 7.62 8.86
CA PHE A 24 5.91 8.13 7.61
C PHE A 24 5.88 7.07 6.52
N LYS A 25 5.79 7.50 5.26
CA LYS A 25 5.75 6.59 4.12
C LYS A 25 7.01 5.70 4.07
N PRO A 26 6.88 4.41 3.76
CA PRO A 26 8.02 3.51 3.69
C PRO A 26 8.81 3.74 2.39
N ARG A 27 10.05 3.26 2.37
CA ARG A 27 10.78 3.07 1.12
C ARG A 27 10.32 1.76 0.48
N VAL A 28 9.90 1.81 -0.78
CA VAL A 28 9.45 0.63 -1.52
C VAL A 28 10.33 0.39 -2.74
N GLU A 29 11.12 -0.68 -2.69
CA GLU A 29 12.04 -1.05 -3.75
C GLU A 29 11.42 -2.08 -4.71
N VAL A 30 11.59 -1.85 -6.01
CA VAL A 30 11.09 -2.71 -7.07
C VAL A 30 12.25 -3.50 -7.69
N HIS A 31 12.46 -4.72 -7.19
CA HIS A 31 13.56 -5.61 -7.62
C HIS A 31 13.32 -6.37 -8.95
N GLY A 32 12.44 -5.88 -9.82
CA GLY A 32 12.08 -6.58 -11.05
C GLY A 32 11.88 -5.64 -12.24
N GLY A 33 11.95 -6.22 -13.44
CA GLY A 33 11.88 -5.49 -14.72
C GLY A 33 13.21 -4.86 -15.13
N ASP A 34 13.12 -3.93 -16.07
CA ASP A 34 14.21 -3.06 -16.52
C ASP A 34 13.80 -1.59 -16.36
N MET A 35 14.70 -0.65 -16.65
CA MET A 35 14.40 0.79 -16.60
C MET A 35 13.35 1.24 -17.62
N ARG A 36 12.90 0.36 -18.53
CA ARG A 36 11.83 0.61 -19.50
C ARG A 36 10.47 0.11 -19.00
N SER A 37 10.46 -0.71 -17.96
CA SER A 37 9.27 -1.20 -17.29
C SER A 37 8.84 -0.21 -16.21
N PHE A 38 7.54 0.03 -16.13
CA PHE A 38 6.95 0.90 -15.11
C PHE A 38 6.01 0.12 -14.21
N PHE A 39 5.90 0.56 -12.96
CA PHE A 39 5.10 -0.12 -11.97
C PHE A 39 4.19 0.86 -11.23
N THR A 40 3.02 0.37 -10.85
CA THR A 40 2.09 1.04 -9.95
C THR A 40 2.08 0.32 -8.61
N LEU A 41 2.33 1.07 -7.54
CA LEU A 41 2.22 0.64 -6.16
C LEU A 41 0.90 1.13 -5.58
N ILE A 42 0.16 0.25 -4.91
CA ILE A 42 -1.05 0.58 -4.16
C ILE A 42 -0.87 0.08 -2.73
N MET A 43 -1.16 0.92 -1.74
CA MET A 43 -1.32 0.54 -0.35
C MET A 43 -2.79 0.71 0.05
N THR A 44 -3.40 -0.35 0.54
CA THR A 44 -4.83 -0.42 0.81
C THR A 44 -5.13 -1.13 2.14
N ASP A 45 -6.25 -0.79 2.77
CA ASP A 45 -6.78 -1.40 3.99
C ASP A 45 -8.19 -1.99 3.71
N PRO A 46 -8.34 -3.33 3.68
CA PRO A 46 -9.62 -3.98 3.43
C PRO A 46 -10.50 -4.10 4.67
N ASP A 47 -10.03 -3.62 5.83
CA ASP A 47 -10.65 -3.85 7.13
C ASP A 47 -11.29 -2.56 7.71
N VAL A 48 -11.52 -1.51 6.91
CA VAL A 48 -12.11 -0.24 7.38
C VAL A 48 -13.65 -0.30 7.48
N PRO A 49 -14.26 0.16 8.61
CA PRO A 49 -13.63 0.76 9.80
C PRO A 49 -13.13 -0.25 10.86
N GLY A 50 -13.52 -1.51 10.75
CA GLY A 50 -12.96 -2.61 11.52
C GLY A 50 -13.16 -3.95 10.80
N PRO A 51 -12.35 -4.98 11.12
CA PRO A 51 -12.31 -6.24 10.36
C PRO A 51 -13.61 -7.06 10.44
N SER A 52 -14.42 -6.83 11.48
CA SER A 52 -15.69 -7.55 11.68
C SER A 52 -16.84 -7.02 10.82
N ASP A 53 -16.83 -5.73 10.48
CA ASP A 53 -17.84 -5.09 9.63
C ASP A 53 -17.19 -4.01 8.72
N PRO A 54 -16.44 -4.43 7.69
CA PRO A 54 -15.61 -3.53 6.90
C PRO A 54 -16.41 -2.88 5.75
N TYR A 55 -17.44 -2.09 6.07
CA TYR A 55 -18.35 -1.52 5.07
C TYR A 55 -17.75 -0.36 4.22
N LEU A 56 -16.56 0.14 4.58
CA LEU A 56 -15.81 1.13 3.79
C LEU A 56 -14.69 0.50 2.96
N ARG A 57 -14.54 -0.83 3.00
CA ARG A 57 -13.48 -1.52 2.28
C ARG A 57 -13.55 -1.31 0.76
N GLU A 58 -12.44 -1.24 0.05
CA GLU A 58 -11.07 -1.05 0.59
C GLU A 58 -10.81 0.45 0.78
N HIS A 59 -9.97 0.83 1.75
CA HIS A 59 -9.51 2.21 1.92
C HIS A 59 -8.08 2.38 1.39
N VAL A 60 -7.88 3.29 0.44
CA VAL A 60 -6.56 3.56 -0.15
C VAL A 60 -5.74 4.49 0.72
N HIS A 61 -4.61 3.99 1.18
CA HIS A 61 -3.62 4.76 1.93
C HIS A 61 -2.61 5.47 1.02
N TRP A 62 -2.21 4.85 -0.09
CA TRP A 62 -1.14 5.40 -0.93
C TRP A 62 -1.18 4.82 -2.34
N ILE A 63 -0.97 5.64 -3.37
CA ILE A 63 -0.79 5.19 -4.75
C ILE A 63 0.36 5.95 -5.38
N VAL A 64 1.31 5.21 -5.94
CA VAL A 64 2.43 5.73 -6.71
C VAL A 64 2.48 5.02 -8.05
N THR A 65 2.49 5.78 -9.14
CA THR A 65 2.51 5.27 -10.52
C THR A 65 3.87 5.51 -11.15
N ASP A 66 4.08 4.95 -12.33
CA ASP A 66 5.24 5.23 -13.18
C ASP A 66 6.60 4.98 -12.51
N ILE A 67 6.65 4.11 -11.48
CA ILE A 67 7.89 3.74 -10.80
C ILE A 67 8.76 2.96 -11.79
N PRO A 68 9.95 3.43 -12.16
CA PRO A 68 10.84 2.67 -13.04
C PRO A 68 11.29 1.37 -12.37
N GLY A 69 11.36 0.29 -13.14
CA GLY A 69 11.93 -0.97 -12.65
C GLY A 69 13.33 -0.77 -12.09
N THR A 70 13.73 -1.61 -11.13
CA THR A 70 15.03 -1.56 -10.42
C THR A 70 15.26 -0.34 -9.53
N THR A 71 14.27 0.56 -9.41
CA THR A 71 14.34 1.75 -8.55
C THR A 71 13.43 1.61 -7.32
N ASP A 72 13.06 2.73 -6.71
CA ASP A 72 12.12 2.77 -5.60
C ASP A 72 11.00 3.80 -5.84
N SER A 73 9.99 3.77 -4.96
CA SER A 73 8.80 4.63 -5.01
C SER A 73 9.09 6.13 -5.11
N SER A 74 10.29 6.61 -4.77
CA SER A 74 10.64 8.04 -4.90
C SER A 74 10.80 8.50 -6.35
N PHE A 75 11.04 7.57 -7.29
CA PHE A 75 11.17 7.86 -8.72
C PHE A 75 9.85 7.81 -9.48
N GLY A 76 8.77 7.37 -8.81
CA GLY A 76 7.42 7.36 -9.38
C GLY A 76 6.68 8.68 -9.20
N ARG A 77 5.48 8.74 -9.75
CA ARG A 77 4.53 9.84 -9.56
C ARG A 77 3.54 9.47 -8.46
N GLU A 78 3.55 10.23 -7.37
CA GLU A 78 2.57 10.05 -6.29
C GLU A 78 1.21 10.60 -6.74
N VAL A 79 0.22 9.72 -6.90
CA VAL A 79 -1.13 10.06 -7.36
C VAL A 79 -2.10 10.18 -6.19
N VAL A 80 -1.91 9.34 -5.18
CA VAL A 80 -2.59 9.44 -3.89
C VAL A 80 -1.50 9.53 -2.84
N SER A 81 -1.45 10.64 -2.09
CA SER A 81 -0.45 10.86 -1.05
C SER A 81 -0.58 9.84 0.08
N TYR A 82 0.54 9.54 0.73
CA TYR A 82 0.57 8.59 1.83
C TYR A 82 -0.27 9.09 3.01
N GLU A 83 -1.26 8.30 3.41
CA GLU A 83 -2.02 8.48 4.63
C GLU A 83 -1.56 7.45 5.67
N MET A 84 -1.14 7.91 6.85
CA MET A 84 -0.67 7.00 7.91
C MET A 84 -1.80 6.09 8.40
N PRO A 85 -1.53 4.78 8.60
CA PRO A 85 -2.41 3.84 9.28
C PRO A 85 -2.89 4.36 10.64
N LYS A 86 -4.22 4.40 10.84
CA LYS A 86 -4.86 4.76 12.12
C LYS A 86 -6.00 3.80 12.47
N PRO A 87 -5.70 2.50 12.67
CA PRO A 87 -6.72 1.54 13.07
C PRO A 87 -7.30 1.93 14.44
N ASN A 88 -8.62 2.04 14.51
CA ASN A 88 -9.33 2.38 15.75
C ASN A 88 -9.85 1.13 16.47
N ILE A 89 -10.33 0.13 15.71
CA ILE A 89 -11.01 -1.05 16.22
C ILE A 89 -10.45 -2.30 15.55
N GLY A 90 -9.94 -3.23 16.36
CA GLY A 90 -9.41 -4.50 15.86
C GLY A 90 -8.05 -4.37 15.17
N ILE A 91 -7.65 -5.46 14.51
CA ILE A 91 -6.39 -5.58 13.79
C ILE A 91 -6.70 -5.41 12.30
N HIS A 92 -6.06 -4.44 11.67
CA HIS A 92 -6.22 -4.13 10.25
C HIS A 92 -5.03 -4.66 9.45
N ARG A 93 -5.30 -5.12 8.22
CA ARG A 93 -4.30 -5.56 7.26
C ARG A 93 -3.97 -4.44 6.29
N PHE A 94 -2.74 -3.95 6.34
CA PHE A 94 -2.27 -2.97 5.37
C PHE A 94 -1.53 -3.69 4.25
N VAL A 95 -2.13 -3.72 3.07
CA VAL A 95 -1.67 -4.51 1.92
C VAL A 95 -1.00 -3.60 0.91
N PHE A 96 0.24 -3.91 0.56
CA PHE A 96 0.93 -3.34 -0.59
C PHE A 96 0.79 -4.27 -1.79
N LEU A 97 0.36 -3.72 -2.91
CA LEU A 97 0.19 -4.40 -4.19
C LEU A 97 1.04 -3.67 -5.23
N LEU A 98 1.80 -4.45 -5.99
CA LEU A 98 2.61 -3.93 -7.09
C LEU A 98 2.08 -4.50 -8.41
N PHE A 99 1.81 -3.62 -9.35
CA PHE A 99 1.37 -3.96 -10.70
C PHE A 99 2.39 -3.49 -11.73
N LYS A 100 2.54 -4.23 -12.81
CA LYS A 100 3.36 -3.80 -13.96
C LYS A 100 2.48 -3.04 -14.93
N GLN A 101 2.88 -1.82 -15.28
CA GLN A 101 2.21 -1.00 -16.29
C GLN A 101 2.61 -1.44 -17.70
N ILE A 102 1.65 -1.37 -18.62
CA ILE A 102 1.90 -1.54 -20.07
C ILE A 102 2.37 -0.20 -20.66
N LYS A 103 1.85 0.93 -20.18
CA LYS A 103 2.15 2.29 -20.66
C LYS A 103 2.36 3.25 -19.50
N ARG A 104 3.10 4.34 -19.73
CA ARG A 104 3.28 5.43 -18.77
C ARG A 104 2.06 6.33 -18.74
N GLN A 105 1.83 6.98 -17.60
CA GLN A 105 0.85 8.05 -17.42
C GLN A 105 -0.61 7.67 -17.74
N THR A 106 -0.94 6.38 -17.71
CA THR A 106 -2.31 5.91 -17.96
C THR A 106 -3.15 5.82 -16.70
N VAL A 107 -2.53 5.91 -15.52
CA VAL A 107 -3.18 5.66 -14.24
C VAL A 107 -3.66 6.97 -13.62
N GLU A 108 -4.97 7.10 -13.45
CA GLU A 108 -5.62 8.23 -12.80
C GLU A 108 -5.86 8.01 -11.30
N ALA A 109 -6.04 9.10 -10.56
CA ALA A 109 -6.38 9.03 -9.15
C ALA A 109 -7.82 8.55 -8.96
N PRO A 110 -8.10 7.69 -7.97
CA PRO A 110 -9.48 7.39 -7.61
C PRO A 110 -10.17 8.64 -7.04
N LEU A 111 -11.48 8.76 -7.28
CA LEU A 111 -12.30 9.87 -6.77
C LEU A 111 -12.43 9.89 -5.24
N SER A 112 -12.26 8.73 -4.61
CA SER A 112 -12.40 8.52 -3.17
C SER A 112 -11.36 7.49 -2.71
N ARG A 113 -10.87 7.64 -1.48
CA ARG A 113 -10.04 6.63 -0.82
C ARG A 113 -10.86 5.45 -0.34
N ASP A 114 -12.08 5.71 0.16
CA ASP A 114 -13.01 4.69 0.64
C ASP A 114 -13.74 3.98 -0.49
N LYS A 115 -14.17 2.74 -0.22
CA LYS A 115 -14.89 1.86 -1.15
C LYS A 115 -14.11 1.64 -2.44
N PHE A 116 -12.79 1.70 -2.35
CA PHE A 116 -11.92 1.39 -3.46
C PHE A 116 -11.98 -0.10 -3.76
N ILE A 117 -11.89 -0.44 -5.04
CA ILE A 117 -11.91 -1.83 -5.51
C ILE A 117 -10.64 -2.02 -6.34
N THR A 118 -9.61 -2.61 -5.73
CA THR A 118 -8.30 -2.75 -6.38
C THR A 118 -8.38 -3.52 -7.70
N ARG A 119 -9.24 -4.55 -7.78
CA ARG A 119 -9.46 -5.29 -9.04
C ARG A 119 -10.03 -4.42 -10.15
N LYS A 120 -11.08 -3.65 -9.86
CA LYS A 120 -11.71 -2.75 -10.82
C LYS A 120 -10.73 -1.68 -11.29
N PHE A 121 -9.96 -1.11 -10.36
CA PHE A 121 -8.90 -0.17 -10.69
C PHE A 121 -7.83 -0.79 -11.61
N ALA A 122 -7.41 -2.03 -11.34
CA ALA A 122 -6.45 -2.72 -12.19
C ALA A 122 -7.00 -3.02 -13.60
N GLU A 123 -8.28 -3.36 -13.70
CA GLU A 123 -8.98 -3.59 -14.98
C GLU A 123 -9.10 -2.28 -15.79
N GLU A 124 -9.59 -1.21 -15.17
CA GLU A 124 -9.77 0.11 -15.81
C GLU A 124 -8.46 0.72 -16.33
N ASN A 125 -7.34 0.39 -15.67
CA ASN A 125 -6.02 0.90 -16.02
C ASN A 125 -5.13 -0.12 -16.76
N GLU A 126 -5.70 -1.25 -17.19
CA GLU A 126 -5.01 -2.33 -17.92
C GLU A 126 -3.73 -2.84 -17.21
N LEU A 127 -3.74 -2.90 -15.88
CA LEU A 127 -2.60 -3.29 -15.04
C LEU A 127 -2.40 -4.81 -14.95
N GLY A 128 -3.43 -5.59 -15.29
CA GLY A 128 -3.41 -7.06 -15.19
C GLY A 128 -3.34 -7.55 -13.74
N LEU A 129 -2.66 -8.67 -13.52
CA LEU A 129 -2.49 -9.27 -12.20
C LEU A 129 -1.34 -8.61 -11.41
N PRO A 130 -1.42 -8.56 -10.07
CA PRO A 130 -0.32 -8.04 -9.26
C PRO A 130 0.91 -8.94 -9.40
N VAL A 131 2.08 -8.31 -9.61
CA VAL A 131 3.38 -9.00 -9.71
C VAL A 131 4.02 -9.24 -8.35
N ALA A 132 3.60 -8.50 -7.32
CA ALA A 132 3.99 -8.72 -5.94
C ALA A 132 2.91 -8.22 -4.98
N ALA A 133 2.81 -8.86 -3.82
CA ALA A 133 1.98 -8.42 -2.72
C ALA A 133 2.69 -8.69 -1.39
N VAL A 134 2.60 -7.76 -0.45
CA VAL A 134 3.02 -7.98 0.94
C VAL A 134 2.08 -7.21 1.85
N PHE A 135 1.79 -7.74 3.04
CA PHE A 135 0.97 -7.04 4.02
C PHE A 135 1.56 -7.10 5.43
N PHE A 136 1.22 -6.12 6.26
CA PHE A 136 1.43 -6.18 7.71
C PHE A 136 0.11 -5.98 8.44
N ASN A 137 0.10 -6.39 9.70
CA ASN A 137 -0.99 -6.14 10.63
C ASN A 137 -0.67 -4.91 11.47
N CYS A 138 -1.66 -4.09 11.74
CA CYS A 138 -1.53 -2.97 12.67
C CYS A 138 -2.84 -2.77 13.42
N GLN A 139 -2.74 -2.44 14.70
CA GLN A 139 -3.85 -2.17 15.59
C GLN A 139 -3.55 -0.93 16.43
N ARG A 140 -4.58 -0.37 17.05
CA ARG A 140 -4.41 0.79 17.92
C ARG A 140 -3.39 0.48 19.02
N GLU A 141 -2.40 1.35 19.17
CA GLU A 141 -1.45 1.26 20.27
C GLU A 141 -2.21 1.50 21.58
N THR A 142 -2.38 0.44 22.37
CA THR A 142 -2.93 0.57 23.71
C THR A 142 -1.80 0.99 24.63
N ALA A 143 -2.01 2.06 25.40
CA ALA A 143 -1.05 2.44 26.44
C ALA A 143 -0.74 1.20 27.28
N ALA A 144 0.54 0.91 27.48
CA ALA A 144 0.96 -0.25 28.25
C ALA A 144 0.21 -0.26 29.58
N ARG A 145 -0.66 -1.26 29.80
CA ARG A 145 -1.05 -1.61 31.16
C ARG A 145 0.24 -2.05 31.83
N ARG A 146 0.82 -1.16 32.65
CA ARG A 146 1.84 -1.54 33.63
C ARG A 146 1.26 -2.74 34.39
N ARG A 147 1.80 -3.92 34.12
CA ARG A 147 1.56 -5.12 34.93
C ARG A 147 2.49 -5.08 36.12
#